data_AF-A0A934BBJ2-F1
#
_entry.id   AF-A0A934BBJ2-F1
#
_cell.length_a   1.000
_cell.length_b   1.000
_cell.length_c   1.000
_cell.angle_alpha   90.00
_cell.angle_beta   90.00
_cell.angle_gamma   90.00
#
_symmetry.space_group_name_H-M   'P 1'
#
loop_
_entity.id
_entity.type
_entity.pdbx_description
1 polymer ?
#
loop_
_entity_poly.entity_id
_entity_poly.type
_entity_poly.pdbx_seq_one_letter_code
_entity_poly.pdbx_strand_id
1 'polypeptide(L)'
;MPFFKGRSLPAPPIPNDKKKSTYFFLGLIIVSGFILRLYKLSSQSIWLDEAYSIYHSQQNFIHAISFKDLSPPLYYVLLHFWIKFTGTSVFSVRLLSVLFGTASVFIIYLLGAHIFNKKVGIYSALLVACSPLHIYFSQEARTYSILFTLTLLSMYFYSKLSKVTSKWIIAGYLISTVFLIYAHLYALLIFLVQNLHQFIVNRFKLSREVKAWVLLQFIVFIFYIPRIIQLPGIILDNYHSWIAKPSFLELIYMIYFFFSGTVFSFYGLALMLICSLLVLRYKLGSNILFPLWILIPILIPFTYSLLFTPIFIPKYTYFVSLPLYLIASRSLFSMKAEIRPILISAMIILSIATLLVQQNKTTKDPWNKAAEYIQTSNQKEDKVIIITSYEILPFSYYFDQECFQSNDLYTCSYNKGIYPVDSLQEVKKIDEKQFWLIISRGGYNAETPKVLNYINDNYTETESREYSLNHKSGLINKLYKYFEANDLISFKFNRIKVTHFQKKQNGA
;
A
#
# COMPACT_ATOMS: atom_id res chain seq x y z
N MET A 1 25.90 27.97 9.04
CA MET A 1 26.91 27.31 9.89
C MET A 1 26.53 25.84 10.02
N PRO A 2 27.41 24.87 9.72
CA PRO A 2 27.00 23.47 9.54
C PRO A 2 26.65 22.83 10.89
N PHE A 3 25.53 22.13 10.95
CA PHE A 3 24.89 21.69 12.20
C PHE A 3 25.42 20.36 12.76
N PHE A 4 26.35 19.66 12.10
CA PHE A 4 26.78 18.33 12.57
C PHE A 4 28.23 18.00 12.19
N LYS A 5 29.07 17.74 13.20
CA LYS A 5 30.40 17.12 13.03
C LYS A 5 30.30 15.63 13.37
N GLY A 6 29.69 14.86 12.47
CA GLY A 6 29.90 13.41 12.40
C GLY A 6 31.01 13.12 11.38
N ARG A 7 32.09 12.43 11.78
CA ARG A 7 33.16 12.02 10.85
C ARG A 7 32.59 11.05 9.80
N SER A 8 32.25 11.55 8.62
CA SER A 8 32.10 10.76 7.40
C SER A 8 33.20 11.12 6.42
N LEU A 9 33.85 10.10 5.84
CA LEU A 9 34.94 10.22 4.87
C LEU A 9 34.62 11.24 3.76
N PRO A 10 35.59 12.05 3.32
CA PRO A 10 35.39 13.00 2.23
C PRO A 10 34.99 12.26 0.96
N ALA A 11 33.95 12.74 0.28
CA ALA A 11 33.60 12.24 -1.04
C ALA A 11 34.71 12.67 -2.03
N PRO A 12 35.28 11.75 -2.83
CA PRO A 12 36.31 12.11 -3.78
C PRO A 12 35.77 13.09 -4.85
N PRO A 13 36.58 14.05 -5.30
CA PRO A 13 36.18 14.99 -6.35
C PRO A 13 35.95 14.26 -7.67
N ILE A 14 34.98 14.76 -8.44
CA ILE A 14 34.47 14.12 -9.65
C ILE A 14 35.17 14.71 -10.89
N PRO A 15 35.76 13.90 -11.78
CA PRO A 15 36.17 14.35 -13.12
C PRO A 15 34.94 14.74 -13.96
N ASN A 16 34.99 15.91 -14.59
CA ASN A 16 33.84 16.61 -15.19
C ASN A 16 33.19 15.85 -16.38
N ASP A 17 33.89 14.92 -17.03
CA ASP A 17 33.43 14.26 -18.26
C ASP A 17 32.37 13.15 -18.06
N LYS A 18 32.15 12.68 -16.82
CA LYS A 18 31.23 11.55 -16.54
C LYS A 18 29.80 11.98 -16.16
N LYS A 19 29.49 13.28 -16.15
CA LYS A 19 28.16 13.79 -15.74
C LYS A 19 27.05 13.46 -16.75
N LYS A 20 27.27 13.67 -18.05
CA LYS A 20 26.25 13.46 -19.09
C LYS A 20 25.76 12.00 -19.15
N SER A 21 26.69 11.05 -19.12
CA SER A 21 26.37 9.61 -19.11
C SER A 21 25.52 9.18 -17.89
N THR A 22 25.80 9.72 -16.70
CA THR A 22 25.03 9.38 -15.48
C THR A 22 23.57 9.81 -15.58
N TYR A 23 23.30 11.03 -16.09
CA TYR A 23 21.94 11.54 -16.24
C TYR A 23 21.17 10.82 -17.34
N PHE A 24 21.85 10.43 -18.43
CA PHE A 24 21.26 9.60 -19.48
C PHE A 24 20.77 8.26 -18.92
N PHE A 25 21.64 7.53 -18.19
CA PHE A 25 21.24 6.26 -17.58
C PHE A 25 20.13 6.42 -16.54
N LEU A 26 20.16 7.49 -15.73
CA LEU A 26 19.09 7.79 -14.79
C LEU A 26 17.76 8.05 -15.52
N GLY A 27 17.79 8.80 -16.62
CA GLY A 27 16.64 9.06 -17.46
C GLY A 27 16.03 7.76 -18.01
N LEU A 28 16.88 6.86 -18.53
CA LEU A 28 16.44 5.53 -18.97
C LEU A 28 15.79 4.74 -17.83
N ILE A 29 16.39 4.71 -16.64
CA ILE A 29 15.84 4.00 -15.47
C ILE A 29 14.47 4.56 -15.08
N ILE A 30 14.30 5.89 -15.08
CA ILE A 30 13.03 6.54 -14.74
C ILE A 30 11.96 6.21 -15.80
N VAL A 31 12.29 6.31 -17.09
CA VAL A 31 11.36 6.00 -18.18
C VAL A 31 10.97 4.52 -18.16
N SER A 32 11.93 3.61 -18.01
CA SER A 32 11.63 2.18 -17.85
C SER A 32 10.78 1.91 -16.62
N GLY A 33 11.08 2.55 -15.48
CA GLY A 33 10.30 2.42 -14.25
C GLY A 33 8.85 2.93 -14.40
N PHE A 34 8.65 4.00 -15.17
CA PHE A 34 7.32 4.52 -15.51
C PHE A 34 6.55 3.55 -16.42
N ILE A 35 7.18 3.04 -17.49
CA ILE A 35 6.57 2.06 -18.41
C ILE A 35 6.16 0.79 -17.65
N LEU A 36 7.02 0.26 -16.77
CA LEU A 36 6.70 -0.92 -15.96
C LEU A 36 5.50 -0.68 -15.03
N ARG A 37 5.30 0.55 -14.55
CA ARG A 37 4.14 0.93 -13.73
C ARG A 37 2.87 1.14 -14.55
N LEU A 38 2.97 1.47 -15.84
CA LEU A 38 1.82 1.56 -16.75
C LEU A 38 1.38 0.19 -17.28
N TYR A 39 2.29 -0.79 -17.33
CA TYR A 39 1.99 -2.12 -17.86
C TYR A 39 0.79 -2.74 -17.13
N LYS A 40 -0.28 -3.06 -17.87
CA LYS A 40 -1.53 -3.63 -17.35
C LYS A 40 -2.23 -2.81 -16.25
N LEU A 41 -2.01 -1.49 -16.19
CA LEU A 41 -2.56 -0.60 -15.15
C LEU A 41 -4.08 -0.73 -14.92
N SER A 42 -4.86 -0.95 -15.98
CA SER A 42 -6.33 -1.06 -15.92
C SER A 42 -6.85 -2.50 -15.98
N SER A 43 -5.97 -3.50 -15.99
CA SER A 43 -6.35 -4.91 -16.20
C SER A 43 -7.15 -5.52 -15.05
N GLN A 44 -6.88 -5.08 -13.82
CA GLN A 44 -7.56 -5.57 -12.64
C GLN A 44 -8.65 -4.59 -12.20
N SER A 45 -9.77 -5.14 -11.72
CA SER A 45 -10.87 -4.38 -11.14
C SER A 45 -10.41 -3.43 -10.02
N ILE A 46 -11.13 -2.34 -9.82
CA ILE A 46 -11.13 -1.56 -8.58
C ILE A 46 -11.63 -2.50 -7.48
N TRP A 47 -10.87 -2.57 -6.39
CA TRP A 47 -11.22 -3.29 -5.16
C TRP A 47 -11.64 -2.31 -4.09
N LEU A 48 -12.10 -2.82 -2.95
CA LEU A 48 -12.71 -2.04 -1.88
C LEU A 48 -11.91 -0.79 -1.47
N ASP A 49 -10.62 -0.92 -1.12
CA ASP A 49 -9.78 0.22 -0.69
C ASP A 49 -9.66 1.31 -1.78
N GLU A 50 -9.63 0.93 -3.06
CA GLU A 50 -9.60 1.88 -4.18
C GLU A 50 -10.97 2.53 -4.39
N ALA A 51 -12.07 1.75 -4.37
CA ALA A 51 -13.43 2.28 -4.51
C ALA A 51 -13.74 3.28 -3.39
N TYR A 52 -13.34 2.96 -2.16
CA TYR A 52 -13.45 3.85 -1.01
C TYR A 52 -12.69 5.16 -1.24
N SER A 53 -11.44 5.06 -1.71
CA SER A 53 -10.62 6.25 -2.01
C SER A 53 -11.26 7.13 -3.07
N ILE A 54 -11.79 6.53 -4.15
CA ILE A 54 -12.44 7.26 -5.24
C ILE A 54 -13.75 7.88 -4.78
N TYR A 55 -14.61 7.10 -4.11
CA TYR A 55 -15.92 7.54 -3.63
C TYR A 55 -15.82 8.77 -2.74
N HIS A 56 -14.92 8.77 -1.76
CA HIS A 56 -14.77 9.91 -0.86
C HIS A 56 -14.05 11.11 -1.53
N SER A 57 -13.15 10.86 -2.48
CA SER A 57 -12.41 11.94 -3.14
C SER A 57 -13.22 12.68 -4.21
N GLN A 58 -14.17 12.01 -4.88
CA GLN A 58 -15.01 12.64 -5.90
C GLN A 58 -16.09 13.55 -5.32
N GLN A 59 -16.40 13.42 -4.02
CA GLN A 59 -17.32 14.32 -3.32
C GLN A 59 -16.75 15.75 -3.23
N ASN A 60 -17.48 16.64 -2.55
CA ASN A 60 -17.00 18.00 -2.31
C ASN A 60 -15.68 18.06 -1.52
N PHE A 61 -14.94 19.16 -1.67
CA PHE A 61 -13.62 19.33 -1.08
C PHE A 61 -13.62 19.25 0.46
N ILE A 62 -14.67 19.76 1.11
CA ILE A 62 -14.80 19.72 2.58
C ILE A 62 -14.95 18.28 3.06
N HIS A 63 -15.67 17.43 2.33
CA HIS A 63 -15.74 16.00 2.61
C HIS A 63 -14.38 15.33 2.46
N ALA A 64 -13.66 15.60 1.37
CA ALA A 64 -12.35 15.00 1.10
C ALA A 64 -11.29 15.32 2.18
N ILE A 65 -11.40 16.46 2.87
CA ILE A 65 -10.48 16.85 3.95
C ILE A 65 -10.96 16.46 5.36
N SER A 66 -12.27 16.35 5.57
CA SER A 66 -12.85 16.15 6.92
C SER A 66 -13.32 14.73 7.20
N PHE A 67 -13.46 13.89 6.16
CA PHE A 67 -13.94 12.53 6.33
C PHE A 67 -13.02 11.67 7.23
N LYS A 68 -13.64 10.90 8.12
CA LYS A 68 -12.98 10.10 9.15
C LYS A 68 -12.55 8.72 8.62
N ASP A 69 -11.45 8.69 7.87
CA ASP A 69 -10.70 7.45 7.60
C ASP A 69 -9.54 7.29 8.60
N LEU A 70 -9.06 6.07 8.80
CA LEU A 70 -7.78 5.76 9.45
C LEU A 70 -6.61 6.42 8.71
N SER A 71 -6.65 6.45 7.37
CA SER A 71 -5.66 7.20 6.58
C SER A 71 -5.92 8.70 6.66
N PRO A 72 -4.90 9.54 6.92
CA PRO A 72 -5.09 10.99 6.91
C PRO A 72 -5.33 11.52 5.48
N PRO A 73 -5.82 12.77 5.36
CA PRO A 73 -6.54 13.23 4.16
C PRO A 73 -5.68 13.53 2.92
N LEU A 74 -4.34 13.48 2.99
CA LEU A 74 -3.51 13.98 1.88
C LEU A 74 -3.80 13.27 0.56
N TYR A 75 -3.93 11.95 0.58
CA TYR A 75 -4.20 11.20 -0.64
C TYR A 75 -5.59 11.53 -1.22
N TYR A 76 -6.59 11.67 -0.37
CA TYR A 76 -7.95 12.04 -0.76
C TYR A 76 -8.02 13.43 -1.38
N VAL A 77 -7.32 14.40 -0.78
CA VAL A 77 -7.25 15.77 -1.30
C VAL A 77 -6.57 15.81 -2.66
N LEU A 78 -5.46 15.09 -2.85
CA LEU A 78 -4.78 15.04 -4.14
C LEU A 78 -5.63 14.32 -5.19
N LEU A 79 -6.29 13.23 -4.81
CA LEU A 79 -7.17 12.49 -5.69
C LEU A 79 -8.43 13.30 -6.07
N HIS A 80 -8.95 14.15 -5.17
CA HIS A 80 -10.08 15.05 -5.44
C HIS A 80 -9.77 16.00 -6.61
N PHE A 81 -8.64 16.71 -6.54
CA PHE A 81 -8.24 17.61 -7.62
C PHE A 81 -7.85 16.86 -8.90
N TRP A 82 -7.26 15.67 -8.76
CA TRP A 82 -6.93 14.82 -9.90
C TRP A 82 -8.18 14.35 -10.65
N ILE A 83 -9.17 13.80 -9.94
CA ILE A 83 -10.45 13.35 -10.51
C ILE A 83 -11.16 14.48 -11.24
N LYS A 84 -11.15 15.71 -10.69
CA LYS A 84 -11.73 16.87 -11.38
C LYS A 84 -11.10 17.17 -12.74
N PHE A 85 -9.82 16.85 -12.90
CA PHE A 85 -9.08 17.09 -14.13
C PHE A 85 -9.13 15.91 -15.12
N THR A 86 -9.11 14.68 -14.62
CA THR A 86 -8.91 13.46 -15.44
C THR A 86 -10.05 12.46 -15.40
N GLY A 87 -11.06 12.67 -14.55
CA GLY A 87 -12.18 11.74 -14.35
C GLY A 87 -11.83 10.51 -13.50
N THR A 88 -12.81 9.62 -13.31
CA THR A 88 -12.76 8.48 -12.37
C THR A 88 -12.39 7.14 -13.01
N SER A 89 -11.99 7.12 -14.29
CA SER A 89 -11.62 5.88 -14.97
C SER A 89 -10.48 5.15 -14.24
N VAL A 90 -10.47 3.82 -14.30
CA VAL A 90 -9.46 2.98 -13.63
C VAL A 90 -8.03 3.41 -13.97
N PHE A 91 -7.78 3.75 -15.25
CA PHE A 91 -6.48 4.24 -15.69
C PHE A 91 -6.15 5.58 -15.03
N SER A 92 -7.08 6.55 -15.07
CA SER A 92 -6.92 7.90 -14.55
C SER A 92 -6.57 7.90 -13.06
N VAL A 93 -7.38 7.25 -12.22
CA VAL A 93 -7.21 7.29 -10.77
C VAL A 93 -5.93 6.60 -10.30
N ARG A 94 -5.49 5.54 -11.00
CA ARG A 94 -4.22 4.86 -10.72
C ARG A 94 -3.01 5.61 -11.26
N LEU A 95 -3.17 6.41 -12.32
CA LEU A 95 -2.08 7.20 -12.90
C LEU A 95 -1.48 8.18 -11.87
N LEU A 96 -2.29 8.75 -10.98
CA LEU A 96 -1.80 9.59 -9.87
C LEU A 96 -0.75 8.85 -9.04
N SER A 97 -1.04 7.60 -8.64
CA SER A 97 -0.10 6.74 -7.92
C SER A 97 1.12 6.34 -8.74
N VAL A 98 0.97 6.15 -10.05
CA VAL A 98 2.10 5.88 -10.95
C VAL A 98 3.08 7.05 -10.97
N LEU A 99 2.58 8.29 -10.95
CA LEU A 99 3.43 9.49 -10.94
C LEU A 99 4.26 9.58 -9.66
N PHE A 100 3.65 9.39 -8.48
CA PHE A 100 4.40 9.32 -7.21
C PHE A 100 5.37 8.12 -7.20
N GLY A 101 4.89 6.96 -7.66
CA GLY A 101 5.69 5.75 -7.82
C GLY A 101 6.93 5.93 -8.68
N THR A 102 6.84 6.78 -9.70
CA THR A 102 7.95 7.11 -10.61
C THR A 102 8.87 8.18 -10.00
N ALA A 103 8.30 9.17 -9.32
CA ALA A 103 9.07 10.19 -8.60
C ALA A 103 9.98 9.56 -7.53
N SER A 104 9.52 8.51 -6.85
CA SER A 104 10.33 7.79 -5.85
C SER A 104 11.63 7.20 -6.40
N VAL A 105 11.64 6.77 -7.67
CA VAL A 105 12.83 6.26 -8.37
C VAL A 105 13.91 7.34 -8.44
N PHE A 106 13.51 8.58 -8.76
CA PHE A 106 14.42 9.72 -8.77
C PHE A 106 14.86 10.12 -7.36
N ILE A 107 13.93 10.16 -6.40
CA ILE A 107 14.24 10.61 -5.03
C ILE A 107 15.16 9.61 -4.31
N ILE A 108 15.01 8.29 -4.53
CA ILE A 108 15.95 7.32 -3.96
C ILE A 108 17.35 7.43 -4.58
N TYR A 109 17.45 7.81 -5.86
CA TYR A 109 18.74 8.19 -6.46
C TYR A 109 19.35 9.37 -5.71
N LEU A 110 18.58 10.44 -5.47
CA LEU A 110 19.06 11.62 -4.75
C LEU A 110 19.54 11.27 -3.34
N LEU A 111 18.77 10.46 -2.61
CA LEU A 111 19.09 9.99 -1.27
C LEU A 111 20.36 9.12 -1.25
N GLY A 112 20.42 8.09 -2.09
CA GLY A 112 21.58 7.22 -2.20
C GLY A 112 22.85 7.94 -2.66
N ALA A 113 22.71 8.90 -3.57
CA ALA A 113 23.80 9.74 -4.04
C ALA A 113 24.35 10.66 -2.93
N HIS A 114 23.47 11.18 -2.07
CA HIS A 114 23.83 12.10 -0.99
C HIS A 114 24.41 11.38 0.25
N ILE A 115 23.85 10.23 0.62
CA ILE A 115 24.34 9.43 1.77
C ILE A 115 25.65 8.73 1.40
N PHE A 116 25.74 8.18 0.19
CA PHE A 116 26.90 7.40 -0.24
C PHE A 116 27.61 8.08 -1.43
N ASN A 117 27.18 7.79 -2.65
CA ASN A 117 27.75 8.34 -3.88
C ASN A 117 26.81 8.10 -5.07
N LYS A 118 27.07 8.78 -6.20
CA LYS A 118 26.22 8.73 -7.41
C LYS A 118 25.96 7.31 -7.94
N LYS A 119 26.95 6.41 -7.88
CA LYS A 119 26.79 5.03 -8.37
C LYS A 119 25.83 4.23 -7.49
N VAL A 120 25.94 4.38 -6.16
CA VAL A 120 24.97 3.80 -5.22
C VAL A 120 23.57 4.35 -5.49
N GLY A 121 23.44 5.67 -5.74
CA GLY A 121 22.17 6.27 -6.15
C GLY A 121 21.59 5.64 -7.42
N ILE A 122 22.40 5.43 -8.47
CA ILE A 122 21.94 4.77 -9.71
C ILE A 122 21.46 3.35 -9.45
N TYR A 123 22.21 2.57 -8.67
CA TYR A 123 21.79 1.21 -8.32
C TYR A 123 20.49 1.22 -7.51
N SER A 124 20.32 2.16 -6.58
CA SER A 124 19.09 2.26 -5.80
C SER A 124 17.88 2.62 -6.65
N ALA A 125 18.04 3.55 -7.60
CA ALA A 125 16.99 3.86 -8.57
C ALA A 125 16.64 2.65 -9.44
N LEU A 126 17.64 1.92 -9.94
CA LEU A 126 17.42 0.72 -10.73
C LEU A 126 16.63 -0.36 -9.96
N LEU A 127 17.01 -0.61 -8.70
CA LEU A 127 16.32 -1.60 -7.85
C LEU A 127 14.86 -1.20 -7.56
N VAL A 128 14.58 0.08 -7.30
CA VAL A 128 13.21 0.56 -7.07
C VAL A 128 12.39 0.66 -8.36
N ALA A 129 13.02 0.98 -9.49
CA ALA A 129 12.37 1.04 -10.79
C ALA A 129 11.81 -0.33 -11.18
N CYS A 130 12.57 -1.40 -10.95
CA CYS A 130 12.19 -2.78 -11.28
C CYS A 130 11.50 -3.54 -10.12
N SER A 131 11.36 -2.95 -8.93
CA SER A 131 10.82 -3.64 -7.76
C SER A 131 9.34 -4.01 -7.95
N PRO A 132 8.98 -5.31 -7.93
CA PRO A 132 7.59 -5.75 -8.07
C PRO A 132 6.68 -5.21 -6.96
N LEU A 133 7.19 -5.08 -5.74
CA LEU A 133 6.48 -4.47 -4.60
C LEU A 133 6.12 -3.01 -4.87
N HIS A 134 7.09 -2.21 -5.33
CA HIS A 134 6.87 -0.78 -5.59
C HIS A 134 6.00 -0.57 -6.81
N ILE A 135 6.12 -1.42 -7.84
CA ILE A 135 5.23 -1.39 -9.00
C ILE A 135 3.80 -1.71 -8.57
N TYR A 136 3.59 -2.77 -7.81
CA TYR A 136 2.26 -3.17 -7.30
C TYR A 136 1.55 -2.01 -6.59
N PHE A 137 2.20 -1.37 -5.62
CA PHE A 137 1.63 -0.23 -4.90
C PHE A 137 1.54 1.07 -5.71
N SER A 138 2.30 1.18 -6.80
CA SER A 138 2.14 2.29 -7.75
C SER A 138 0.92 2.12 -8.65
N GLN A 139 0.36 0.90 -8.75
CA GLN A 139 -0.83 0.56 -9.55
C GLN A 139 -2.11 0.46 -8.72
N GLU A 140 -2.12 1.04 -7.52
CA GLU A 140 -3.30 1.17 -6.69
C GLU A 140 -3.64 2.65 -6.51
N ALA A 141 -4.90 3.02 -6.71
CA ALA A 141 -5.45 4.32 -6.36
C ALA A 141 -5.59 4.45 -4.83
N ARG A 142 -4.47 4.32 -4.11
CA ARG A 142 -4.35 4.34 -2.66
C ARG A 142 -3.07 5.04 -2.22
N THR A 143 -3.01 5.41 -0.93
CA THR A 143 -1.93 6.22 -0.33
C THR A 143 -0.52 5.61 -0.32
N TYR A 144 -0.36 4.35 -0.71
CA TYR A 144 0.93 3.68 -0.63
C TYR A 144 2.00 4.39 -1.49
N SER A 145 1.69 4.73 -2.75
CA SER A 145 2.61 5.42 -3.65
C SER A 145 3.19 6.72 -3.08
N ILE A 146 2.33 7.54 -2.47
CA ILE A 146 2.71 8.81 -1.86
C ILE A 146 3.48 8.61 -0.54
N LEU A 147 3.12 7.61 0.26
CA LEU A 147 3.79 7.32 1.53
C LEU A 147 5.28 7.02 1.33
N PHE A 148 5.66 6.10 0.44
CA PHE A 148 7.08 5.82 0.22
C PHE A 148 7.82 7.00 -0.44
N THR A 149 7.15 7.73 -1.32
CA THR A 149 7.74 8.90 -2.01
C THR A 149 8.08 10.00 -1.02
N LEU A 150 7.15 10.33 -0.13
CA LEU A 150 7.35 11.32 0.92
C LEU A 150 8.29 10.82 2.02
N THR A 151 8.33 9.51 2.30
CA THR A 151 9.34 8.91 3.18
C THR A 151 10.74 9.17 2.65
N LEU A 152 10.98 8.90 1.36
CA LEU A 152 12.27 9.17 0.72
C LEU A 152 12.61 10.66 0.69
N LEU A 153 11.62 11.51 0.39
CA LEU A 153 11.82 12.95 0.33
C LEU A 153 12.17 13.55 1.71
N SER A 154 11.44 13.14 2.75
CA SER A 154 11.71 13.49 4.14
C SER A 154 13.09 13.01 4.57
N MET A 155 13.46 11.75 4.29
CA MET A 155 14.80 11.22 4.59
C MET A 155 15.90 11.94 3.80
N TYR A 156 15.64 12.38 2.57
CA TYR A 156 16.59 13.15 1.77
C TYR A 156 16.87 14.52 2.38
N PHE A 157 15.85 15.30 2.71
CA PHE A 157 16.05 16.59 3.36
C PHE A 157 16.63 16.43 4.77
N TYR A 158 16.17 15.44 5.53
CA TYR A 158 16.74 15.09 6.83
C TYR A 158 18.25 14.82 6.76
N SER A 159 18.68 13.97 5.82
CA SER A 159 20.10 13.66 5.63
C SER A 159 20.92 14.87 5.16
N LYS A 160 20.30 15.87 4.53
CA LYS A 160 20.95 17.14 4.16
C LYS A 160 21.14 18.10 5.32
N LEU A 161 20.19 18.14 6.26
CA LEU A 161 20.31 18.97 7.48
C LEU A 161 21.61 18.70 8.25
N SER A 162 22.14 17.47 8.12
CA SER A 162 23.44 17.10 8.71
C SER A 162 24.63 17.88 8.15
N LYS A 163 24.62 18.19 6.85
CA LYS A 163 25.79 18.75 6.14
C LYS A 163 25.65 20.23 5.84
N VAL A 164 24.45 20.69 5.50
CA VAL A 164 24.18 22.05 5.03
C VAL A 164 22.88 22.55 5.64
N THR A 165 22.92 23.75 6.21
CA THR A 165 21.72 24.45 6.65
C THR A 165 21.41 25.63 5.77
N SER A 166 20.37 25.43 4.97
CA SER A 166 19.76 26.41 4.08
C SER A 166 18.28 26.46 4.39
N LYS A 167 17.67 27.65 4.32
CA LYS A 167 16.21 27.83 4.51
C LYS A 167 15.39 26.91 3.60
N TRP A 168 15.89 26.61 2.40
CA TRP A 168 15.24 25.69 1.46
C TRP A 168 15.33 24.23 1.88
N ILE A 169 16.40 23.81 2.56
CA ILE A 169 16.54 22.45 3.09
C ILE A 169 15.62 22.28 4.31
N ILE A 170 15.54 23.30 5.16
CA ILE A 170 14.62 23.33 6.30
C ILE A 170 13.17 23.29 5.81
N ALA A 171 12.79 24.15 4.86
CA ALA A 171 11.47 24.15 4.25
C ALA A 171 11.16 22.80 3.59
N GLY A 172 12.10 22.25 2.82
CA GLY A 172 11.95 20.93 2.20
C GLY A 172 11.72 19.82 3.23
N TYR A 173 12.46 19.82 4.35
CA TYR A 173 12.25 18.89 5.46
C TYR A 173 10.87 19.05 6.09
N LEU A 174 10.47 20.27 6.46
CA LEU A 174 9.17 20.54 7.09
C LEU A 174 8.01 20.14 6.17
N ILE A 175 8.01 20.60 4.91
CA ILE A 175 6.95 20.31 3.94
C ILE A 175 6.84 18.81 3.70
N SER A 176 7.96 18.14 3.40
CA SER A 176 7.93 16.69 3.12
C SER A 176 7.50 15.87 4.34
N THR A 177 7.88 16.28 5.55
CA THR A 177 7.54 15.56 6.79
C THR A 177 6.09 15.79 7.21
N VAL A 178 5.57 17.02 7.08
CA VAL A 178 4.16 17.33 7.32
C VAL A 178 3.29 16.56 6.32
N PHE A 179 3.61 16.58 5.03
CA PHE A 179 2.85 15.79 4.06
C PHE A 179 2.97 14.29 4.31
N LEU A 180 4.13 13.80 4.73
CA LEU A 180 4.34 12.40 5.07
C LEU A 180 3.40 11.93 6.20
N ILE A 181 3.31 12.68 7.31
CA ILE A 181 2.40 12.32 8.42
C ILE A 181 0.92 12.48 8.07
N TYR A 182 0.60 13.26 7.04
CA TYR A 182 -0.74 13.37 6.46
C TYR A 182 -1.04 12.33 5.35
N ALA A 183 -0.05 11.55 4.92
CA ALA A 183 -0.24 10.49 3.93
C ALA A 183 -0.79 9.20 4.57
N HIS A 184 -0.22 8.80 5.71
CA HIS A 184 -0.57 7.53 6.35
C HIS A 184 -0.19 7.52 7.84
N LEU A 185 -0.95 6.87 8.71
CA LEU A 185 -0.68 6.85 10.16
C LEU A 185 0.69 6.25 10.51
N TYR A 186 1.11 5.18 9.82
CA TYR A 186 2.43 4.56 10.02
C TYR A 186 3.60 5.50 9.70
N ALA A 187 3.37 6.61 9.02
CA ALA A 187 4.40 7.60 8.75
C ALA A 187 4.95 8.26 10.04
N LEU A 188 4.17 8.24 11.13
CA LEU A 188 4.65 8.66 12.46
C LEU A 188 5.84 7.83 12.95
N LEU A 189 5.99 6.59 12.47
CA LEU A 189 7.14 5.73 12.79
C LEU A 189 8.41 6.25 12.13
N ILE A 190 8.32 6.85 10.93
CA ILE A 190 9.47 7.50 10.27
C ILE A 190 9.84 8.80 10.99
N PHE A 191 8.84 9.57 11.40
CA PHE A 191 9.05 10.73 12.25
C PHE A 191 9.78 10.34 13.55
N LEU A 192 9.37 9.26 14.20
CA LEU A 192 10.04 8.72 15.38
C LEU A 192 11.48 8.26 15.09
N VAL A 193 11.73 7.58 13.96
CA VAL A 193 13.07 7.17 13.53
C VAL A 193 14.04 8.36 13.45
N GLN A 194 13.61 9.46 12.81
CA GLN A 194 14.45 10.66 12.67
C GLN A 194 14.75 11.32 14.01
N ASN A 195 13.74 11.37 14.89
CA ASN A 195 13.88 11.89 16.25
C ASN A 195 14.84 11.06 17.09
N LEU A 196 14.63 9.75 17.17
CA LEU A 196 15.51 8.85 17.94
C LEU A 196 16.94 8.86 17.39
N HIS A 197 17.12 8.85 16.07
CA HIS A 197 18.44 8.97 15.48
C HIS A 197 19.14 10.27 15.93
N GLN A 198 18.42 11.39 15.91
CA GLN A 198 18.96 12.67 16.33
C GLN A 198 19.36 12.70 17.82
N PHE A 199 18.52 12.18 18.70
CA PHE A 199 18.83 12.11 20.13
C PHE A 199 20.02 11.18 20.42
N ILE A 200 20.07 10.00 19.78
CA ILE A 200 21.17 9.03 19.94
C ILE A 200 22.50 9.60 19.45
N VAL A 201 22.53 10.20 18.26
CA VAL A 201 23.77 10.79 17.70
C VAL A 201 24.30 11.93 18.55
N ASN A 202 23.41 12.71 19.18
CA ASN A 202 23.78 13.78 20.11
C ASN A 202 23.95 13.30 21.57
N ARG A 203 23.95 11.98 21.81
CA ARG A 203 24.09 11.35 23.13
C ARG A 203 23.10 11.92 24.16
N PHE A 204 21.89 12.24 23.72
CA PHE A 204 20.83 12.84 24.53
C PHE A 204 21.20 14.15 25.24
N LYS A 205 22.28 14.82 24.80
CA LYS A 205 22.67 16.13 25.34
C LYS A 205 21.81 17.22 24.74
N LEU A 206 21.38 18.19 25.55
CA LEU A 206 20.56 19.32 25.13
C LEU A 206 21.38 20.42 24.43
N SER A 207 22.10 20.02 23.38
CA SER A 207 22.96 20.91 22.60
C SER A 207 22.12 21.91 21.79
N ARG A 208 22.77 22.95 21.24
CA ARG A 208 22.11 23.94 20.38
C ARG A 208 21.41 23.28 19.19
N GLU A 209 22.01 22.23 18.65
CA GLU A 209 21.50 21.43 17.53
C GLU A 209 20.23 20.67 17.93
N VAL A 210 20.21 20.08 19.13
CA VAL A 210 19.02 19.39 19.65
C VAL A 210 17.89 20.38 19.94
N LYS A 211 18.18 21.57 20.48
CA LYS A 211 17.16 22.63 20.67
C LYS A 211 16.55 23.08 19.34
N ALA A 212 17.39 23.31 18.32
CA ALA A 212 16.92 23.65 16.98
C ALA A 212 16.11 22.51 16.35
N TRP A 213 16.53 21.25 16.56
CA TRP A 213 15.78 20.09 16.12
C TRP A 213 14.39 20.05 16.77
N VAL A 214 14.31 20.18 18.10
CA VAL A 214 13.05 20.22 18.85
C VAL A 214 12.12 21.30 18.32
N LEU A 215 12.64 22.48 17.97
CA LEU A 215 11.83 23.53 17.33
C LEU A 215 11.24 23.09 15.99
N LEU A 216 12.02 22.42 15.13
CA LEU A 216 11.48 21.88 13.86
C LEU A 216 10.39 20.83 14.12
N GLN A 217 10.57 19.96 15.12
CA GLN A 217 9.57 18.95 15.48
C GLN A 217 8.31 19.59 16.05
N PHE A 218 8.46 20.66 16.83
CA PHE A 218 7.33 21.43 17.35
C PHE A 218 6.50 22.06 16.23
N ILE A 219 7.15 22.57 15.18
CA ILE A 219 6.46 23.08 13.98
C ILE A 219 5.68 21.94 13.30
N VAL A 220 6.30 20.77 13.08
CA VAL A 220 5.60 19.61 12.51
C VAL A 220 4.41 19.18 13.37
N PHE A 221 4.57 19.20 14.69
CA PHE A 221 3.51 18.88 15.64
C PHE A 221 2.34 19.87 15.55
N ILE A 222 2.59 21.18 15.46
CA ILE A 222 1.55 22.20 15.27
C ILE A 222 0.70 21.87 14.04
N PHE A 223 1.33 21.52 12.92
CA PHE A 223 0.61 21.15 11.71
C PHE A 223 -0.21 19.86 11.87
N TYR A 224 0.16 18.96 12.78
CA TYR A 224 -0.55 17.69 13.02
C TYR A 224 -1.70 17.81 14.04
N ILE A 225 -1.80 18.92 14.79
CA ILE A 225 -2.85 19.17 15.79
C ILE A 225 -4.27 18.88 15.26
N PRO A 226 -4.68 19.36 14.06
CA PRO A 226 -6.02 19.10 13.56
C PRO A 226 -6.34 17.61 13.45
N ARG A 227 -5.33 16.79 13.08
CA ARG A 227 -5.49 15.35 13.00
C ARG A 227 -5.60 14.71 14.37
N ILE A 228 -4.81 15.17 15.35
CA ILE A 228 -4.90 14.69 16.73
C ILE A 228 -6.31 14.87 17.30
N ILE A 229 -6.95 16.01 17.03
CA ILE A 229 -8.32 16.30 17.47
C ILE A 229 -9.32 15.30 16.87
N GLN A 230 -9.11 14.84 15.64
CA GLN A 230 -9.98 13.87 14.97
C GLN A 230 -9.74 12.41 15.40
N LEU A 231 -8.53 12.08 15.89
CA LEU A 231 -8.12 10.69 16.19
C LEU A 231 -9.08 9.93 17.13
N PRO A 232 -9.58 10.50 18.25
CA PRO A 232 -10.50 9.79 19.14
C PRO A 232 -11.77 9.33 18.43
N GLY A 233 -12.36 10.20 17.61
CA GLY A 233 -13.56 9.84 16.82
C GLY A 233 -13.26 8.73 15.83
N ILE A 234 -12.13 8.80 15.12
CA ILE A 234 -11.72 7.76 14.16
C ILE A 234 -11.50 6.42 14.87
N ILE A 235 -10.88 6.40 16.05
CA ILE A 235 -10.63 5.17 16.81
C ILE A 235 -11.95 4.56 17.29
N LEU A 236 -12.89 5.37 17.79
CA LEU A 236 -14.21 4.90 18.21
C LEU A 236 -15.00 4.33 17.03
N ASP A 237 -15.00 5.04 15.90
CA ASP A 237 -15.70 4.63 14.68
C ASP A 237 -15.09 3.35 14.06
N ASN A 238 -13.84 3.01 14.40
CA ASN A 238 -13.11 1.82 13.90
C ASN A 238 -12.72 0.83 15.02
N TYR A 239 -13.36 0.91 16.20
CA TYR A 239 -12.94 0.15 17.39
C TYR A 239 -13.10 -1.37 17.23
N HIS A 240 -14.03 -1.80 16.37
CA HIS A 240 -14.18 -3.20 15.95
C HIS A 240 -13.16 -3.54 14.86
N SER A 241 -11.88 -3.56 15.21
CA SER A 241 -10.82 -3.85 14.24
C SER A 241 -10.94 -5.28 13.73
N TRP A 242 -11.14 -5.44 12.42
CA TRP A 242 -11.01 -6.71 11.67
C TRP A 242 -9.59 -7.32 11.71
N ILE A 243 -8.66 -6.66 12.41
CA ILE A 243 -7.26 -7.04 12.51
C ILE A 243 -7.11 -8.05 13.64
N ALA A 244 -6.67 -9.26 13.28
CA ALA A 244 -6.35 -10.28 14.25
C ALA A 244 -5.02 -9.99 14.97
N LYS A 245 -4.88 -10.48 16.20
CA LYS A 245 -3.61 -10.44 16.93
C LYS A 245 -2.53 -11.18 16.12
N PRO A 246 -1.38 -10.54 15.84
CA PRO A 246 -0.36 -11.18 15.01
C PRO A 246 0.34 -12.31 15.77
N SER A 247 0.69 -13.37 15.05
CA SER A 247 1.65 -14.38 15.49
C SER A 247 3.04 -14.10 14.91
N PHE A 248 4.02 -14.94 15.24
CA PHE A 248 5.34 -14.85 14.63
C PHE A 248 5.33 -15.14 13.12
N LEU A 249 4.34 -15.89 12.62
CA LEU A 249 4.19 -16.19 11.20
C LEU A 249 3.92 -14.93 10.36
N GLU A 250 3.27 -13.92 10.91
CA GLU A 250 2.99 -12.65 10.24
C GLU A 250 4.28 -11.89 9.91
N LEU A 251 5.34 -12.04 10.70
CA LEU A 251 6.66 -11.48 10.40
C LEU A 251 7.31 -12.18 9.19
N ILE A 252 7.17 -13.51 9.12
CA ILE A 252 7.64 -14.29 7.97
C ILE A 252 6.82 -13.92 6.72
N TYR A 253 5.50 -13.81 6.88
CA TYR A 253 4.60 -13.39 5.81
C TYR A 253 4.89 -11.96 5.35
N MET A 254 5.27 -11.04 6.24
CA MET A 254 5.71 -9.69 5.88
C MET A 254 6.96 -9.72 4.98
N ILE A 255 7.96 -10.54 5.33
CA ILE A 255 9.14 -10.72 4.48
C ILE A 255 8.72 -11.30 3.14
N TYR A 256 7.86 -12.31 3.11
CA TYR A 256 7.31 -12.85 1.86
C TYR A 256 6.58 -11.78 1.02
N PHE A 257 5.79 -10.92 1.67
CA PHE A 257 5.00 -9.86 1.05
C PHE A 257 5.86 -8.74 0.46
N PHE A 258 6.91 -8.28 1.16
CA PHE A 258 7.86 -7.29 0.64
C PHE A 258 8.51 -7.74 -0.66
N PHE A 259 8.55 -9.06 -0.87
CA PHE A 259 9.11 -9.70 -2.04
C PHE A 259 7.98 -10.31 -2.89
N SER A 260 6.80 -9.67 -2.93
CA SER A 260 5.67 -10.00 -3.84
C SER A 260 5.09 -11.42 -3.77
N GLY A 261 5.56 -12.23 -2.82
CA GLY A 261 5.06 -13.57 -2.62
C GLY A 261 5.31 -14.56 -3.77
N THR A 262 6.47 -14.49 -4.44
CA THR A 262 6.86 -15.47 -5.46
C THR A 262 8.17 -16.18 -5.10
N VAL A 263 8.34 -17.42 -5.54
CA VAL A 263 9.57 -18.21 -5.31
C VAL A 263 10.81 -17.49 -5.87
N PHE A 264 10.69 -16.84 -7.03
CA PHE A 264 11.76 -16.03 -7.62
C PHE A 264 12.21 -14.87 -6.74
N SER A 265 11.29 -14.32 -5.96
CA SER A 265 11.60 -13.21 -5.08
C SER A 265 12.32 -13.63 -3.80
N PHE A 266 12.23 -14.90 -3.39
CA PHE A 266 13.11 -15.45 -2.34
C PHE A 266 14.56 -15.49 -2.78
N TYR A 267 14.84 -15.84 -4.04
CA TYR A 267 16.21 -15.79 -4.56
C TYR A 267 16.72 -14.35 -4.66
N GLY A 268 15.86 -13.41 -5.06
CA GLY A 268 16.16 -11.98 -5.06
C GLY A 268 16.45 -11.44 -3.64
N LEU A 269 15.62 -11.81 -2.65
CA LEU A 269 15.82 -11.49 -1.23
C LEU A 269 17.12 -12.10 -0.70
N ALA A 270 17.34 -13.39 -0.90
CA ALA A 270 18.54 -14.09 -0.44
C ALA A 270 19.78 -13.41 -1.00
N LEU A 271 19.76 -13.03 -2.29
CA LEU A 271 20.85 -12.29 -2.90
C LEU A 271 21.03 -10.90 -2.28
N MET A 272 19.95 -10.14 -2.07
CA MET A 272 20.00 -8.83 -1.39
C MET A 272 20.51 -8.93 0.05
N LEU A 273 20.07 -9.94 0.80
CA LEU A 273 20.45 -10.17 2.19
C LEU A 273 21.89 -10.66 2.29
N ILE A 274 22.33 -11.59 1.45
CA ILE A 274 23.73 -12.02 1.36
C ILE A 274 24.61 -10.81 1.03
N CYS A 275 24.22 -10.00 0.04
CA CYS A 275 24.93 -8.76 -0.27
C CYS A 275 24.99 -7.81 0.94
N SER A 276 23.90 -7.68 1.70
CA SER A 276 23.81 -6.81 2.86
C SER A 276 24.62 -7.31 4.06
N LEU A 277 24.57 -8.61 4.37
CA LEU A 277 25.28 -9.28 5.46
C LEU A 277 26.80 -9.30 5.23
N LEU A 278 27.24 -9.54 4.00
CA LEU A 278 28.66 -9.49 3.64
C LEU A 278 29.26 -8.09 3.86
N VAL A 279 28.44 -7.03 3.85
CA VAL A 279 28.87 -5.64 4.10
C VAL A 279 28.66 -5.18 5.54
N LEU A 280 27.67 -5.71 6.26
CA LEU A 280 27.60 -5.58 7.72
C LEU A 280 28.88 -6.12 8.38
N ARG A 281 29.49 -7.16 7.79
CA ARG A 281 30.81 -7.69 8.18
C ARG A 281 31.99 -6.79 7.78
N TYR A 282 31.81 -5.81 6.89
CA TYR A 282 32.86 -5.01 6.24
C TYR A 282 32.69 -3.47 6.35
N LYS A 283 32.03 -2.97 7.40
CA LYS A 283 31.81 -1.53 7.72
C LYS A 283 30.66 -0.86 6.94
N LEU A 284 29.41 -1.15 7.32
CA LEU A 284 28.52 -0.02 7.59
C LEU A 284 29.12 0.65 8.84
N GLY A 285 29.57 1.91 8.74
CA GLY A 285 29.97 2.66 9.93
C GLY A 285 28.86 2.63 10.98
N SER A 286 29.11 3.18 12.17
CA SER A 286 28.19 3.26 13.31
C SER A 286 26.89 4.07 13.07
N ASN A 287 26.39 4.15 11.83
CA ASN A 287 25.19 4.85 11.42
C ASN A 287 23.94 4.06 11.83
N ILE A 288 23.45 4.37 13.03
CA ILE A 288 22.28 3.77 13.65
C ILE A 288 20.96 4.09 12.91
N LEU A 289 20.95 5.01 11.93
CA LEU A 289 19.75 5.39 11.17
C LEU A 289 19.11 4.21 10.44
N PHE A 290 19.90 3.38 9.76
CA PHE A 290 19.37 2.26 8.97
C PHE A 290 18.72 1.17 9.85
N PRO A 291 19.37 0.70 10.94
CA PRO A 291 18.71 -0.17 11.91
C PRO A 291 17.43 0.43 12.48
N LEU A 292 17.42 1.73 12.87
CA LEU A 292 16.22 2.38 13.37
C LEU A 292 15.10 2.39 12.32
N TRP A 293 15.42 2.76 11.07
CA TRP A 293 14.46 2.82 9.97
C TRP A 293 13.89 1.43 9.62
N ILE A 294 14.63 0.35 9.83
CA ILE A 294 14.14 -1.01 9.61
C ILE A 294 13.33 -1.50 10.82
N LEU A 295 13.89 -1.40 12.02
CA LEU A 295 13.36 -2.05 13.21
C LEU A 295 12.15 -1.32 13.79
N ILE A 296 12.15 0.01 13.85
CA ILE A 296 11.05 0.76 14.48
C ILE A 296 9.71 0.52 13.78
N PRO A 297 9.61 0.63 12.44
CA PRO A 297 8.33 0.43 11.77
C PRO A 297 7.78 -0.99 11.83
N ILE A 298 8.62 -1.98 12.19
CA ILE A 298 8.22 -3.37 12.36
C ILE A 298 7.88 -3.65 13.83
N LEU A 299 8.85 -3.41 14.71
CA LEU A 299 8.76 -3.81 16.12
C LEU A 299 7.69 -3.05 16.86
N ILE A 300 7.54 -1.73 16.66
CA ILE A 300 6.55 -0.96 17.43
C ILE A 300 5.12 -1.43 17.13
N PRO A 301 4.65 -1.49 15.86
CA PRO A 301 3.29 -1.94 15.62
C PRO A 301 3.11 -3.42 15.98
N PHE A 302 4.13 -4.26 15.80
CA PHE A 302 4.08 -5.67 16.16
C PHE A 302 3.93 -5.87 17.68
N THR A 303 4.80 -5.26 18.50
CA THR A 303 4.73 -5.39 19.96
C THR A 303 3.50 -4.71 20.52
N TYR A 304 3.10 -3.56 19.98
CA TYR A 304 1.85 -2.91 20.37
C TYR A 304 0.64 -3.82 20.10
N SER A 305 0.62 -4.50 18.96
CA SER A 305 -0.45 -5.45 18.62
C SER A 305 -0.46 -6.70 19.50
N LEU A 306 0.69 -7.08 20.06
CA LEU A 306 0.78 -8.22 20.99
C LEU A 306 0.27 -7.87 22.39
N LEU A 307 0.49 -6.63 22.83
CA LEU A 307 0.27 -6.16 24.20
C LEU A 307 -1.05 -5.39 24.38
N PHE A 308 -1.52 -4.71 23.33
CA PHE A 308 -2.68 -3.82 23.37
C PHE A 308 -3.66 -4.20 22.26
N THR A 309 -4.05 -3.26 21.40
CA THR A 309 -4.96 -3.49 20.28
C THR A 309 -4.20 -3.89 19.01
N PRO A 310 -4.67 -4.92 18.26
CA PRO A 310 -4.05 -5.31 17.01
C PRO A 310 -4.07 -4.19 15.96
N ILE A 311 -2.90 -3.73 15.56
CA ILE A 311 -2.70 -2.70 14.52
C ILE A 311 -1.72 -3.14 13.43
N PHE A 312 -0.99 -4.24 13.63
CA PHE A 312 0.07 -4.72 12.75
C PHE A 312 -0.52 -5.36 11.51
N ILE A 313 -0.32 -4.71 10.37
CA ILE A 313 -0.63 -5.30 9.06
C ILE A 313 0.66 -5.29 8.23
N PRO A 314 1.15 -6.46 7.78
CA PRO A 314 2.37 -6.58 6.97
C PRO A 314 2.43 -5.64 5.76
N LYS A 315 1.29 -5.36 5.12
CA LYS A 315 1.23 -4.45 3.97
C LYS A 315 1.55 -3.00 4.34
N TYR A 316 1.42 -2.58 5.60
CA TYR A 316 1.68 -1.19 6.04
C TYR A 316 3.13 -0.90 6.39
N THR A 317 3.96 -1.92 6.59
CA THR A 317 5.39 -1.77 6.91
C THR A 317 6.29 -1.76 5.66
N TYR A 318 5.70 -1.85 4.46
CA TYR A 318 6.42 -2.03 3.20
C TYR A 318 7.46 -0.95 2.86
N PHE A 319 7.33 0.27 3.40
CA PHE A 319 8.32 1.34 3.25
C PHE A 319 9.67 1.03 3.92
N VAL A 320 9.74 -0.02 4.75
CA VAL A 320 10.99 -0.62 5.27
C VAL A 320 11.83 -1.24 4.16
N SER A 321 11.26 -1.53 2.99
CA SER A 321 12.04 -1.97 1.81
C SER A 321 13.03 -0.90 1.32
N LEU A 322 12.76 0.39 1.55
CA LEU A 322 13.58 1.51 1.08
C LEU A 322 15.03 1.49 1.61
N PRO A 323 15.27 1.41 2.94
CA PRO A 323 16.63 1.28 3.47
C PRO A 323 17.32 0.00 2.99
N LEU A 324 16.58 -1.10 2.74
CA LEU A 324 17.15 -2.34 2.21
C LEU A 324 17.68 -2.15 0.78
N TYR A 325 16.98 -1.42 -0.09
CA TYR A 325 17.49 -1.09 -1.43
C TYR A 325 18.76 -0.24 -1.38
N LEU A 326 18.84 0.72 -0.46
CA LEU A 326 20.03 1.55 -0.27
C LEU A 326 21.23 0.72 0.22
N ILE A 327 21.02 -0.18 1.19
CA ILE A 327 22.06 -1.08 1.70
C ILE A 327 22.52 -2.04 0.61
N ALA A 328 21.58 -2.71 -0.09
CA ALA A 328 21.91 -3.61 -1.18
C ALA A 328 22.71 -2.91 -2.30
N SER A 329 22.31 -1.68 -2.64
CA SER A 329 23.02 -0.84 -3.62
C SER A 329 24.43 -0.49 -3.17
N ARG A 330 24.61 -0.15 -1.89
CA ARG A 330 25.92 0.12 -1.29
C ARG A 330 26.79 -1.13 -1.32
N SER A 331 26.20 -2.31 -1.13
CA SER A 331 26.89 -3.59 -1.20
C SER A 331 27.34 -3.95 -2.61
N LEU A 332 26.46 -3.84 -3.61
CA LEU A 332 26.81 -4.02 -5.02
C LEU A 332 27.96 -3.11 -5.45
N PHE A 333 28.00 -1.88 -4.92
CA PHE A 333 29.09 -0.94 -5.18
C PHE A 333 30.42 -1.38 -4.56
N SER A 334 30.43 -2.03 -3.40
CA SER A 334 31.66 -2.58 -2.77
C SER A 334 32.22 -3.80 -3.50
N MET A 335 31.43 -4.49 -4.30
CA MET A 335 31.85 -5.72 -4.97
C MET A 335 32.79 -5.46 -6.15
N LYS A 336 33.59 -6.48 -6.47
CA LYS A 336 34.46 -6.56 -7.65
C LYS A 336 33.69 -6.15 -8.91
N ALA A 337 34.32 -5.34 -9.76
CA ALA A 337 33.66 -4.70 -10.89
C ALA A 337 33.15 -5.73 -11.93
N GLU A 338 33.81 -6.88 -12.00
CA GLU A 338 33.53 -8.01 -12.88
C GLU A 338 32.25 -8.76 -12.47
N ILE A 339 31.99 -8.89 -11.17
CA ILE A 339 30.84 -9.62 -10.62
C ILE A 339 29.57 -8.75 -10.63
N ARG A 340 29.74 -7.44 -10.48
CA ARG A 340 28.64 -6.48 -10.35
C ARG A 340 27.61 -6.53 -11.48
N PRO A 341 27.96 -6.51 -12.78
CA PRO A 341 26.96 -6.56 -13.85
C PRO A 341 26.17 -7.87 -13.85
N ILE A 342 26.80 -9.00 -13.50
CA ILE A 342 26.14 -10.31 -13.39
C ILE A 342 25.06 -10.26 -12.31
N LEU A 343 25.39 -9.75 -11.12
CA LEU A 343 24.44 -9.63 -10.01
C LEU A 343 23.30 -8.66 -10.33
N ILE A 344 23.62 -7.48 -10.90
CA ILE A 344 22.59 -6.51 -11.31
C ILE A 344 21.65 -7.15 -12.34
N SER A 345 22.19 -7.84 -13.35
CA SER A 345 21.39 -8.50 -14.39
C SER A 345 20.52 -9.61 -13.79
N ALA A 346 21.06 -10.44 -12.90
CA ALA A 346 20.29 -11.47 -12.20
C ALA A 346 19.14 -10.87 -11.38
N MET A 347 19.39 -9.77 -10.64
CA MET A 347 18.36 -9.07 -9.87
C MET A 347 17.26 -8.49 -10.76
N ILE A 348 17.62 -7.89 -11.91
CA ILE A 348 16.64 -7.37 -12.88
C ILE A 348 15.81 -8.52 -13.46
N ILE A 349 16.46 -9.59 -13.93
CA ILE A 349 15.79 -10.75 -14.53
C ILE A 349 14.81 -11.36 -13.53
N LEU A 350 15.23 -11.58 -12.28
CA LEU A 350 14.36 -12.10 -11.22
C LEU A 350 13.20 -11.14 -10.92
N SER A 351 13.45 -9.83 -10.89
CA SER A 351 12.41 -8.83 -10.66
C SER A 351 11.37 -8.82 -11.79
N ILE A 352 11.81 -8.87 -13.05
CA ILE A 352 10.92 -8.93 -14.22
C ILE A 352 10.14 -10.25 -14.22
N ALA A 353 10.80 -11.39 -13.98
CA ALA A 353 10.13 -12.68 -13.92
C ALA A 353 9.04 -12.70 -12.84
N THR A 354 9.36 -12.16 -11.65
CA THR A 354 8.39 -11.97 -10.58
C THR A 354 7.23 -11.07 -11.01
N LEU A 355 7.51 -9.92 -11.63
CA LEU A 355 6.49 -8.98 -12.09
C LEU A 355 5.55 -9.66 -13.10
N LEU A 356 6.08 -10.41 -14.07
CA LEU A 356 5.27 -11.13 -15.05
C LEU A 356 4.36 -12.18 -14.38
N VAL A 357 4.87 -12.90 -13.39
CA VAL A 357 4.05 -13.84 -12.59
C VAL A 357 2.97 -13.09 -11.81
N GLN A 358 3.31 -11.97 -11.18
CA GLN A 358 2.38 -11.17 -10.39
C GLN A 358 1.27 -10.55 -11.26
N GLN A 359 1.62 -10.00 -12.42
CA GLN A 359 0.70 -9.35 -13.36
C GLN A 359 -0.23 -10.33 -14.10
N ASN A 360 0.09 -11.62 -14.08
CA ASN A 360 -0.77 -12.68 -14.60
C ASN A 360 -1.62 -13.34 -13.50
N LYS A 361 -1.39 -13.01 -12.22
CA LYS A 361 -2.25 -13.40 -11.12
C LYS A 361 -3.31 -12.33 -10.91
N THR A 362 -4.57 -12.73 -10.87
CA THR A 362 -5.63 -11.87 -10.35
C THR A 362 -5.42 -11.72 -8.84
N THR A 363 -5.27 -10.49 -8.35
CA THR A 363 -5.06 -10.20 -6.92
C THR A 363 -6.15 -9.33 -6.32
N LYS A 364 -6.99 -8.72 -7.16
CA LYS A 364 -8.15 -7.91 -6.78
C LYS A 364 -9.43 -8.65 -7.11
N ASP A 365 -10.47 -8.44 -6.31
CA ASP A 365 -11.77 -9.09 -6.52
C ASP A 365 -12.40 -8.55 -7.82
N PRO A 366 -12.90 -9.42 -8.72
CA PRO A 366 -13.32 -9.03 -10.07
C PRO A 366 -14.73 -8.42 -10.10
N TRP A 367 -14.92 -7.32 -9.37
CA TRP A 367 -16.20 -6.59 -9.28
C TRP A 367 -16.73 -6.15 -10.64
N ASN A 368 -15.85 -5.79 -11.57
CA ASN A 368 -16.23 -5.50 -12.95
C ASN A 368 -16.96 -6.67 -13.64
N LYS A 369 -16.48 -7.90 -13.44
CA LYS A 369 -17.10 -9.11 -14.04
C LYS A 369 -18.40 -9.47 -13.33
N ALA A 370 -18.47 -9.27 -12.02
CA ALA A 370 -19.69 -9.49 -11.25
C ALA A 370 -20.80 -8.52 -11.70
N ALA A 371 -20.47 -7.23 -11.84
CA ALA A 371 -21.39 -6.21 -12.34
C ALA A 371 -21.82 -6.49 -13.78
N GLU A 372 -20.87 -6.76 -14.69
CA GLU A 372 -21.14 -7.09 -16.10
C GLU A 372 -22.09 -8.29 -16.21
N TYR A 373 -21.86 -9.35 -15.44
CA TYR A 373 -22.69 -10.54 -15.47
C TYR A 373 -24.14 -10.25 -15.07
N ILE A 374 -24.36 -9.52 -13.97
CA ILE A 374 -25.72 -9.12 -13.57
C ILE A 374 -26.34 -8.21 -14.64
N GLN A 375 -25.61 -7.22 -15.16
CA GLN A 375 -26.13 -6.34 -16.22
C GLN A 375 -26.58 -7.10 -17.46
N THR A 376 -25.85 -8.15 -17.86
CA THR A 376 -26.19 -8.95 -19.04
C THR A 376 -27.30 -9.98 -18.79
N SER A 377 -27.38 -10.53 -17.58
CA SER A 377 -28.31 -11.61 -17.25
C SER A 377 -29.62 -11.12 -16.64
N ASN A 378 -29.66 -9.92 -16.06
CA ASN A 378 -30.81 -9.42 -15.31
C ASN A 378 -31.90 -8.78 -16.20
N GLN A 379 -32.46 -9.57 -17.12
CA GLN A 379 -33.47 -9.09 -18.08
C GLN A 379 -34.81 -8.69 -17.42
N LYS A 380 -35.05 -9.11 -16.18
CA LYS A 380 -36.31 -8.87 -15.45
C LYS A 380 -36.21 -7.76 -14.40
N GLU A 381 -35.07 -7.05 -14.34
CA GLU A 381 -34.79 -6.03 -13.32
C GLU A 381 -34.91 -6.56 -11.88
N ASP A 382 -34.50 -7.82 -11.68
CA ASP A 382 -34.50 -8.47 -10.38
C ASP A 382 -33.54 -7.74 -9.44
N LYS A 383 -33.93 -7.68 -8.17
CA LYS A 383 -33.18 -6.95 -7.14
C LYS A 383 -31.84 -7.62 -6.86
N VAL A 384 -30.87 -6.84 -6.37
CA VAL A 384 -29.52 -7.33 -6.06
C VAL A 384 -29.28 -7.20 -4.57
N ILE A 385 -29.02 -8.30 -3.88
CA ILE A 385 -28.62 -8.35 -2.48
C ILE A 385 -27.10 -8.55 -2.41
N ILE A 386 -26.41 -7.69 -1.66
CA ILE A 386 -24.96 -7.76 -1.45
C ILE A 386 -24.71 -7.99 0.03
N ILE A 387 -24.09 -9.12 0.37
CA ILE A 387 -23.73 -9.41 1.75
C ILE A 387 -22.53 -8.54 2.14
N THR A 388 -22.71 -7.87 3.28
CA THR A 388 -21.82 -6.85 3.85
C THR A 388 -21.88 -5.52 3.12
N SER A 389 -22.35 -4.50 3.84
CA SER A 389 -22.81 -3.25 3.26
C SER A 389 -21.70 -2.43 2.58
N TYR A 390 -20.45 -2.50 3.06
CA TYR A 390 -19.34 -1.77 2.45
C TYR A 390 -18.94 -2.30 1.07
N GLU A 391 -19.30 -3.54 0.70
CA GLU A 391 -18.97 -4.13 -0.61
C GLU A 391 -19.77 -3.52 -1.76
N ILE A 392 -20.78 -2.69 -1.43
CA ILE A 392 -21.51 -1.92 -2.43
C ILE A 392 -20.62 -0.90 -3.16
N LEU A 393 -19.56 -0.40 -2.53
CA LEU A 393 -18.66 0.59 -3.13
C LEU A 393 -18.01 0.09 -4.43
N PRO A 394 -17.23 -1.01 -4.42
CA PRO A 394 -16.62 -1.51 -5.64
C PRO A 394 -17.65 -2.07 -6.64
N PHE A 395 -18.80 -2.56 -6.17
CA PHE A 395 -19.88 -2.99 -7.07
C PHE A 395 -20.49 -1.80 -7.83
N SER A 396 -20.98 -0.77 -7.13
CA SER A 396 -21.62 0.40 -7.74
C SER A 396 -20.69 1.20 -8.64
N TYR A 397 -19.36 1.19 -8.38
CA TYR A 397 -18.40 1.79 -9.31
C TYR A 397 -18.52 1.26 -10.74
N TYR A 398 -18.86 -0.03 -10.90
CA TYR A 398 -19.06 -0.68 -12.21
C TYR A 398 -20.52 -0.80 -12.60
N PHE A 399 -21.40 -1.04 -11.64
CA PHE A 399 -22.81 -1.33 -11.90
C PHE A 399 -23.65 -0.06 -12.10
N ASP A 400 -23.41 0.98 -11.30
CA ASP A 400 -24.21 2.21 -11.29
C ASP A 400 -23.37 3.44 -10.89
N GLN A 401 -22.80 4.11 -11.90
CA GLN A 401 -21.96 5.28 -11.66
C GLN A 401 -22.72 6.48 -11.10
N GLU A 402 -24.02 6.60 -11.36
CA GLU A 402 -24.84 7.69 -10.83
C GLU A 402 -24.96 7.56 -9.30
N CYS A 403 -25.30 6.37 -8.81
CA CYS A 403 -25.32 6.12 -7.38
C CYS A 403 -23.92 6.16 -6.75
N PHE A 404 -22.89 5.70 -7.47
CA PHE A 404 -21.53 5.83 -6.97
C PHE A 404 -21.11 7.29 -6.79
N GLN A 405 -21.56 8.21 -7.65
CA GLN A 405 -21.24 9.64 -7.55
C GLN A 405 -22.12 10.42 -6.57
N SER A 406 -23.18 9.81 -6.04
CA SER A 406 -24.09 10.49 -5.12
C SER A 406 -23.42 10.77 -3.76
N ASN A 407 -23.98 11.72 -3.00
CA ASN A 407 -23.54 11.98 -1.63
C ASN A 407 -23.96 10.86 -0.65
N ASP A 408 -24.99 10.09 -1.02
CA ASP A 408 -25.52 8.97 -0.24
C ASP A 408 -25.71 7.75 -1.15
N LEU A 409 -24.61 7.00 -1.30
CA LEU A 409 -24.57 5.77 -2.09
C LEU A 409 -25.61 4.75 -1.62
N TYR A 410 -25.82 4.62 -0.32
CA TYR A 410 -26.67 3.59 0.26
C TYR A 410 -28.13 3.84 -0.09
N THR A 411 -28.61 5.07 0.14
CA THR A 411 -29.98 5.45 -0.19
C THR A 411 -30.25 5.39 -1.69
N CYS A 412 -29.30 5.86 -2.52
CA CYS A 412 -29.43 5.78 -3.97
C CYS A 412 -29.53 4.33 -4.45
N SER A 413 -28.64 3.47 -3.95
CA SER A 413 -28.60 2.06 -4.32
C SER A 413 -29.88 1.34 -3.90
N TYR A 414 -30.38 1.61 -2.68
CA TYR A 414 -31.63 1.05 -2.18
C TYR A 414 -32.83 1.40 -3.08
N ASN A 415 -32.92 2.67 -3.51
CA ASN A 415 -33.98 3.13 -4.43
C ASN A 415 -33.90 2.47 -5.81
N LYS A 416 -32.72 2.04 -6.23
CA LYS A 416 -32.51 1.28 -7.48
C LYS A 416 -32.60 -0.24 -7.29
N GLY A 417 -32.99 -0.71 -6.11
CA GLY A 417 -33.16 -2.14 -5.85
C GLY A 417 -31.87 -2.92 -5.61
N ILE A 418 -30.82 -2.23 -5.18
CA ILE A 418 -29.56 -2.83 -4.74
C ILE A 418 -29.50 -2.70 -3.22
N TYR A 419 -29.58 -3.85 -2.54
CA TYR A 419 -29.72 -3.97 -1.10
C TYR A 419 -28.40 -4.44 -0.46
N PRO A 420 -27.56 -3.52 0.04
CA PRO A 420 -26.46 -3.86 0.93
C PRO A 420 -27.02 -4.32 2.28
N VAL A 421 -26.64 -5.51 2.74
CA VAL A 421 -27.17 -6.09 3.98
C VAL A 421 -26.06 -6.59 4.89
N ASP A 422 -26.16 -6.30 6.20
CA ASP A 422 -25.19 -6.72 7.21
C ASP A 422 -25.70 -7.85 8.12
N SER A 423 -27.00 -8.16 8.06
CA SER A 423 -27.62 -9.15 8.94
C SER A 423 -28.71 -9.99 8.27
N LEU A 424 -28.96 -11.19 8.83
CA LEU A 424 -30.11 -12.02 8.41
C LEU A 424 -31.44 -11.29 8.56
N GLN A 425 -31.58 -10.40 9.56
CA GLN A 425 -32.81 -9.66 9.79
C GLN A 425 -33.11 -8.67 8.66
N GLU A 426 -32.09 -8.08 8.05
CA GLU A 426 -32.27 -7.22 6.87
C GLU A 426 -32.67 -8.02 5.65
N VAL A 427 -32.05 -9.19 5.43
CA VAL A 427 -32.44 -10.09 4.33
C VAL A 427 -33.90 -10.52 4.44
N LYS A 428 -34.38 -10.84 5.66
CA LYS A 428 -35.78 -11.21 5.89
C LYS A 428 -36.79 -10.09 5.62
N LYS A 429 -36.37 -8.82 5.61
CA LYS A 429 -37.22 -7.68 5.27
C LYS A 429 -37.40 -7.51 3.76
N ILE A 430 -36.57 -8.16 2.96
CA ILE A 430 -36.62 -8.12 1.50
C ILE A 430 -37.57 -9.23 1.04
N ASP A 431 -38.84 -8.89 0.77
CA ASP A 431 -39.85 -9.86 0.27
C ASP A 431 -39.87 -9.90 -1.26
N GLU A 432 -38.76 -10.37 -1.85
CA GLU A 432 -38.62 -10.51 -3.29
C GLU A 432 -38.87 -11.95 -3.73
N LYS A 433 -39.60 -12.14 -4.84
CA LYS A 433 -39.86 -13.49 -5.40
C LYS A 433 -38.61 -14.09 -6.04
N GLN A 434 -37.72 -13.24 -6.54
CA GLN A 434 -36.47 -13.61 -7.18
C GLN A 434 -35.47 -12.46 -7.03
N PHE A 435 -34.19 -12.78 -6.88
CA PHE A 435 -33.14 -11.79 -6.68
C PHE A 435 -31.76 -12.37 -7.01
N TRP A 436 -30.81 -11.48 -7.26
CA TRP A 436 -29.39 -11.79 -7.33
C TRP A 436 -28.74 -11.65 -5.96
N LEU A 437 -27.91 -12.61 -5.56
CA LEU A 437 -27.09 -12.56 -4.36
C LEU A 437 -25.62 -12.46 -4.76
N ILE A 438 -24.92 -11.47 -4.21
CA ILE A 438 -23.47 -11.34 -4.34
C ILE A 438 -22.82 -11.65 -3.00
N ILE A 439 -21.84 -12.56 -3.04
CA ILE A 439 -21.00 -12.89 -1.90
C ILE A 439 -19.55 -12.72 -2.34
N SER A 440 -18.85 -11.80 -1.69
CA SER A 440 -17.41 -11.63 -1.86
C SER A 440 -16.63 -12.27 -0.70
N ARG A 441 -15.34 -12.49 -0.92
CA ARG A 441 -14.41 -12.92 0.13
C ARG A 441 -14.25 -11.87 1.22
N GLY A 442 -14.21 -10.59 0.85
CA GLY A 442 -14.09 -9.48 1.80
C GLY A 442 -15.32 -9.38 2.70
N GLY A 443 -16.51 -9.52 2.10
CA GLY A 443 -17.80 -9.44 2.79
C GLY A 443 -18.25 -10.72 3.48
N TYR A 444 -17.43 -11.78 3.55
CA TYR A 444 -17.79 -12.98 4.29
C TYR A 444 -17.59 -12.78 5.80
N ASN A 445 -18.68 -12.80 6.56
CA ASN A 445 -18.70 -12.48 7.99
C ASN A 445 -19.48 -13.54 8.81
N ALA A 446 -19.65 -13.31 10.12
CA ALA A 446 -20.34 -14.23 11.02
C ALA A 446 -21.84 -14.41 10.71
N GLU A 447 -22.47 -13.45 10.02
CA GLU A 447 -23.88 -13.51 9.60
C GLU A 447 -24.05 -14.24 8.26
N THR A 448 -23.01 -14.28 7.42
CA THR A 448 -23.08 -14.90 6.09
C THR A 448 -23.58 -16.36 6.10
N PRO A 449 -23.12 -17.26 7.00
CA PRO A 449 -23.67 -18.61 7.09
C PRO A 449 -25.18 -18.63 7.40
N LYS A 450 -25.65 -17.73 8.27
CA LYS A 450 -27.07 -17.66 8.67
C LYS A 450 -27.93 -17.20 7.50
N VAL A 451 -27.45 -16.21 6.74
CA VAL A 451 -28.09 -15.73 5.51
C VAL A 451 -28.16 -16.86 4.47
N LEU A 452 -27.05 -17.56 4.22
CA LEU A 452 -27.00 -18.65 3.26
C LEU A 452 -27.94 -19.80 3.61
N ASN A 453 -27.99 -20.21 4.88
CA ASN A 453 -28.92 -21.25 5.34
C ASN A 453 -30.38 -20.83 5.09
N TYR A 454 -30.75 -19.61 5.51
CA TYR A 454 -32.08 -19.08 5.28
C TYR A 454 -32.45 -19.04 3.78
N ILE A 455 -31.56 -18.56 2.92
CA ILE A 455 -31.80 -18.50 1.47
C ILE A 455 -31.96 -19.92 0.91
N ASN A 456 -31.09 -20.86 1.27
CA ASN A 456 -31.17 -22.24 0.79
C ASN A 456 -32.45 -22.96 1.26
N ASP A 457 -32.97 -22.63 2.44
CA ASP A 457 -34.22 -23.18 2.95
C ASP A 457 -35.42 -22.67 2.16
N ASN A 458 -35.43 -21.39 1.78
CA ASN A 458 -36.61 -20.70 1.22
C ASN A 458 -36.58 -20.47 -0.31
N TYR A 459 -35.42 -20.57 -0.95
CA TYR A 459 -35.21 -20.25 -2.36
C TYR A 459 -34.44 -21.38 -3.07
N THR A 460 -34.63 -21.50 -4.38
CA THR A 460 -33.84 -22.37 -5.26
C THR A 460 -32.84 -21.54 -6.06
N GLU A 461 -31.58 -21.98 -6.07
CA GLU A 461 -30.56 -21.47 -7.00
C GLU A 461 -30.98 -21.83 -8.43
N THR A 462 -31.04 -20.83 -9.31
CA THR A 462 -31.45 -20.98 -10.72
C THR A 462 -30.28 -20.82 -11.68
N GLU A 463 -29.35 -19.93 -11.34
CA GLU A 463 -28.10 -19.74 -12.07
C GLU A 463 -27.03 -19.24 -11.09
N SER A 464 -25.77 -19.62 -11.31
CA SER A 464 -24.67 -19.01 -10.58
C SER A 464 -23.39 -18.93 -11.40
N ARG A 465 -22.55 -17.97 -11.04
CA ARG A 465 -21.21 -17.81 -11.56
C ARG A 465 -20.25 -17.48 -10.43
N GLU A 466 -19.21 -18.29 -10.30
CA GLU A 466 -18.13 -18.09 -9.33
C GLU A 466 -16.86 -17.63 -10.04
N TYR A 467 -16.27 -16.54 -9.54
CA TYR A 467 -15.04 -15.97 -10.07
C TYR A 467 -13.85 -16.35 -9.19
N SER A 468 -13.28 -17.53 -9.47
CA SER A 468 -12.17 -18.04 -8.68
C SER A 468 -10.80 -17.47 -9.06
N LEU A 469 -9.86 -17.50 -8.10
CA LEU A 469 -8.45 -17.34 -8.42
C LEU A 469 -7.90 -18.65 -8.98
N ASN A 470 -7.28 -18.59 -10.16
CA ASN A 470 -6.40 -19.64 -10.67
C ASN A 470 -5.19 -19.83 -9.74
N HIS A 471 -5.37 -20.51 -8.62
CA HIS A 471 -4.27 -21.00 -7.79
C HIS A 471 -3.77 -22.31 -8.39
N LYS A 472 -2.79 -22.22 -9.30
CA LYS A 472 -2.02 -23.41 -9.71
C LYS A 472 -1.52 -24.13 -8.44
N SER A 473 -1.67 -25.46 -8.45
CA SER A 473 -1.28 -26.39 -7.39
C SER A 473 0.17 -26.17 -6.93
N GLY A 474 0.37 -25.82 -5.65
CA GLY A 474 1.69 -25.65 -5.06
C GLY A 474 1.66 -25.74 -3.53
N LEU A 475 2.84 -25.80 -2.89
CA LEU A 475 3.02 -25.88 -1.42
C LEU A 475 2.20 -24.84 -0.65
N ILE A 476 2.00 -23.66 -1.26
CA ILE A 476 1.22 -22.56 -0.72
C ILE A 476 -0.28 -22.91 -0.65
N ASN A 477 -0.85 -23.62 -1.64
CA ASN A 477 -2.24 -24.06 -1.55
C ASN A 477 -2.41 -25.13 -0.46
N LYS A 478 -1.38 -25.94 -0.20
CA LYS A 478 -1.36 -26.86 0.94
C LYS A 478 -1.28 -26.13 2.28
N LEU A 479 -0.46 -25.09 2.40
CA LEU A 479 -0.40 -24.24 3.59
C LEU A 479 -1.70 -23.45 3.80
N TYR A 480 -2.30 -22.90 2.74
CA TYR A 480 -3.61 -22.24 2.81
C TYR A 480 -4.72 -23.19 3.24
N LYS A 481 -4.83 -24.36 2.59
CA LYS A 481 -5.78 -25.41 3.00
C LYS A 481 -5.52 -25.88 4.43
N TYR A 482 -4.26 -25.93 4.86
CA TYR A 482 -3.91 -26.27 6.23
C TYR A 482 -4.38 -25.19 7.21
N PHE A 483 -4.15 -23.91 6.93
CA PHE A 483 -4.63 -22.82 7.78
C PHE A 483 -6.17 -22.74 7.82
N GLU A 484 -6.83 -23.04 6.71
CA GLU A 484 -8.29 -23.09 6.62
C GLU A 484 -8.88 -24.30 7.35
N ALA A 485 -8.28 -25.48 7.20
CA ALA A 485 -8.72 -26.69 7.89
C ALA A 485 -8.52 -26.66 9.42
N ASN A 486 -7.70 -25.74 9.93
CA ASN A 486 -7.44 -25.58 11.36
C ASN A 486 -8.11 -24.32 11.94
N ASP A 487 -9.05 -23.70 11.22
CA ASP A 487 -9.74 -22.44 11.61
C ASP A 487 -8.79 -21.28 11.95
N LEU A 488 -7.52 -21.36 11.53
CA LEU A 488 -6.55 -20.30 11.69
C LEU A 488 -6.84 -19.16 10.71
N ILE A 489 -7.49 -19.47 9.59
CA ILE A 489 -8.01 -18.50 8.63
C ILE A 489 -9.27 -19.05 7.94
N SER A 490 -10.45 -18.42 8.06
CA SER A 490 -11.67 -18.90 7.38
C SER A 490 -11.76 -18.38 5.93
N PHE A 491 -11.69 -19.25 4.91
CA PHE A 491 -11.80 -18.85 3.49
C PHE A 491 -12.79 -19.69 2.68
N LYS A 492 -14.08 -19.69 3.04
CA LYS A 492 -15.10 -20.53 2.40
C LYS A 492 -15.43 -20.24 0.91
N PHE A 493 -14.89 -19.19 0.27
CA PHE A 493 -15.22 -18.83 -1.13
C PHE A 493 -14.03 -18.34 -1.96
N ASN A 494 -14.02 -18.67 -3.26
CA ASN A 494 -13.08 -18.08 -4.20
C ASN A 494 -13.60 -16.71 -4.68
N ARG A 495 -13.16 -15.65 -3.99
CA ARG A 495 -13.29 -14.20 -4.29
C ARG A 495 -14.68 -13.61 -4.48
N ILE A 496 -15.44 -13.93 -5.53
CA ILE A 496 -16.83 -13.43 -5.71
C ILE A 496 -17.70 -14.55 -6.30
N LYS A 497 -18.83 -14.86 -5.66
CA LYS A 497 -19.92 -15.66 -6.22
C LYS A 497 -21.14 -14.77 -6.45
N VAL A 498 -21.71 -14.87 -7.65
CA VAL A 498 -22.98 -14.23 -8.01
C VAL A 498 -23.99 -15.34 -8.30
N THR A 499 -25.13 -15.32 -7.62
CA THR A 499 -26.15 -16.36 -7.72
C THR A 499 -27.53 -15.75 -7.89
N HIS A 500 -28.33 -16.26 -8.82
CA HIS A 500 -29.74 -15.92 -8.94
C HIS A 500 -30.61 -16.93 -8.18
N PHE A 501 -31.50 -16.43 -7.35
CA PHE A 501 -32.42 -17.21 -6.53
C PHE A 501 -33.87 -16.95 -6.90
N GLN A 502 -34.70 -17.98 -6.83
CA GLN A 502 -36.15 -17.90 -6.98
C GLN A 502 -36.85 -18.55 -5.78
N LYS A 503 -37.88 -17.91 -5.23
CA LYS A 503 -38.61 -18.38 -4.05
C LYS A 503 -39.21 -19.75 -4.34
N LYS A 504 -39.02 -20.72 -3.44
CA LYS A 504 -39.64 -22.04 -3.57
C LYS A 504 -41.15 -21.85 -3.57
N GLN A 505 -41.83 -22.47 -4.53
CA GLN A 505 -43.28 -22.62 -4.42
C GLN A 505 -43.51 -23.58 -3.25
N ASN A 506 -44.13 -23.09 -2.17
CA ASN A 506 -44.65 -23.99 -1.15
C ASN A 506 -45.58 -24.96 -1.88
N GLY A 507 -45.28 -26.26 -1.82
CA GLY A 507 -46.19 -27.28 -2.31
C GLY A 507 -47.56 -27.04 -1.68
N ALA A 508 -48.59 -26.92 -2.54
CA ALA A 508 -49.98 -26.86 -2.13
C ALA A 508 -50.39 -28.14 -1.39
#